data_AF-A0A2I6QMX1-F1
#
_entry.id   AF-A0A2I6QMX1-F1
#
_cell.length_a   1.000
_cell.length_b   1.000
_cell.length_c   1.000
_cell.angle_alpha   90.00
_cell.angle_beta   90.00
_cell.angle_gamma   90.00
#
_symmetry.space_group_name_H-M   'P 1'
#
loop_
_entity.id
_entity.type
_entity.pdbx_description
1 polymer ?
#
loop_
_entity_poly.entity_id
_entity_poly.type
_entity_poly.pdbx_seq_one_letter_code
_entity_poly.pdbx_strand_id
1 'polypeptide(L)'
;MGQYWLVQDNSWDGVLIRRGDSTTFDGFGALWNQPDGTATFNIDIAGDAVTMDRVDDPNSFGTTTCAYQGSVRTDGTSVVGTTRCQVNGVTSIALSWSAIIVCDPPEITWNDTAFWHRAAKGHQFTFDCPFDGFRAPVWGTDIYTEGSSICAAAVHAGAITLENGGLVTIEILPGEPSYPGSARNGITSDTFTTPGFNASFRVIGGQDSGSTTLNATITPNSPIVPTIDATTAASWANFMGKWNTSYGVMELGSDGVATYPGPEATIPSHMYFQQEDSHTISGYWVQPGSSVNCGSERYGSNYWGRIRWKFDENFAKFDGLWSYCEAEPEGYWGGTRIS
;
A
#
# COMPACT_ATOMS: atom_id res chain seq x y z
N MET A 1 -19.44 -8.83 5.51
CA MET A 1 -18.39 -8.90 6.55
C MET A 1 -16.97 -8.95 5.97
N GLY A 2 -16.76 -9.10 4.65
CA GLY A 2 -15.42 -9.20 4.07
C GLY A 2 -14.73 -10.53 4.37
N GLN A 3 -13.61 -10.79 3.70
CA GLN A 3 -12.73 -11.93 4.00
C GLN A 3 -11.71 -11.55 5.08
N TYR A 4 -11.27 -10.30 5.10
CA TYR A 4 -10.43 -9.77 6.16
C TYR A 4 -10.61 -8.26 6.32
N TRP A 5 -10.13 -7.71 7.43
CA TRP A 5 -10.21 -6.30 7.76
C TRP A 5 -8.80 -5.77 7.99
N LEU A 6 -8.48 -4.62 7.38
CA LEU A 6 -7.30 -3.85 7.76
C LEU A 6 -7.70 -2.91 8.87
N VAL A 7 -7.07 -3.01 10.03
CA VAL A 7 -7.45 -2.28 11.24
C VAL A 7 -6.31 -1.37 11.67
N GLN A 8 -6.65 -0.13 11.99
CA GLN A 8 -5.77 0.76 12.70
C GLN A 8 -6.36 1.04 14.09
N ASP A 9 -5.71 0.50 15.11
CA ASP A 9 -6.06 0.68 16.51
C ASP A 9 -4.97 1.50 17.19
N ASN A 10 -5.17 2.82 17.22
CA ASN A 10 -4.16 3.78 17.65
C ASN A 10 -2.86 3.63 16.84
N SER A 11 -1.77 3.20 17.48
CA SER A 11 -0.48 2.99 16.82
C SER A 11 -0.29 1.57 16.27
N TRP A 12 -1.26 0.68 16.47
CA TRP A 12 -1.21 -0.68 15.95
C TRP A 12 -1.85 -0.74 14.56
N ASP A 13 -1.11 -1.34 13.63
CA ASP A 13 -1.66 -1.80 12.36
C ASP A 13 -2.00 -3.28 12.51
N GLY A 14 -3.13 -3.73 12.00
CA GLY A 14 -3.50 -5.12 12.08
C GLY A 14 -4.34 -5.62 10.93
N VAL A 15 -4.34 -6.95 10.78
CA VAL A 15 -5.23 -7.67 9.88
C VAL A 15 -6.09 -8.60 10.70
N LEU A 16 -7.41 -8.54 10.51
CA LEU A 16 -8.35 -9.52 11.05
C LEU A 16 -8.81 -10.43 9.92
N ILE A 17 -8.43 -11.70 9.93
CA ILE A 17 -8.77 -12.69 8.91
C ILE A 17 -9.99 -13.49 9.35
N ARG A 18 -11.04 -13.51 8.54
CA ARG A 18 -12.29 -14.19 8.87
C ARG A 18 -12.13 -15.70 8.83
N ARG A 19 -12.64 -16.39 9.85
CA ARG A 19 -12.72 -17.86 9.83
C ARG A 19 -13.92 -18.30 9.01
N GLY A 20 -13.70 -18.56 7.72
CA GLY A 20 -14.75 -18.99 6.79
C GLY A 20 -15.93 -18.02 6.78
N ASP A 21 -17.14 -18.54 6.98
CA ASP A 21 -18.37 -17.75 7.01
C ASP A 21 -18.88 -17.39 8.42
N SER A 22 -18.01 -17.46 9.44
CA SER A 22 -18.37 -17.11 10.81
C SER A 22 -18.29 -15.62 11.12
N THR A 23 -18.66 -15.22 12.34
CA THR A 23 -18.39 -13.89 12.92
C THR A 23 -17.03 -13.83 13.61
N THR A 24 -16.26 -14.92 13.58
CA THR A 24 -14.96 -15.04 14.26
C THR A 24 -13.82 -14.71 13.31
N PHE A 25 -12.86 -13.95 13.80
CA PHE A 25 -11.68 -13.49 13.08
C PHE A 25 -10.40 -13.78 13.88
N ASP A 26 -9.36 -14.19 13.17
CA ASP A 26 -7.98 -14.25 13.68
C ASP A 26 -7.32 -12.90 13.42
N GLY A 27 -6.93 -12.20 14.49
CA GLY A 27 -6.30 -10.91 14.43
C GLY A 27 -4.79 -10.97 14.62
N PHE A 28 -4.07 -10.25 13.77
CA PHE A 28 -2.63 -10.13 13.75
C PHE A 28 -2.27 -8.65 13.78
N GLY A 29 -1.63 -8.19 14.85
CA GLY A 29 -1.28 -6.78 15.04
C GLY A 29 0.23 -6.57 15.10
N ALA A 30 0.71 -5.50 14.49
CA ALA A 30 2.10 -5.07 14.57
C ALA A 30 2.21 -3.61 15.03
N LEU A 31 3.19 -3.37 15.90
CA LEU A 31 3.61 -2.04 16.35
C LEU A 31 5.13 -1.99 16.31
N TRP A 32 5.68 -0.83 15.93
CA TRP A 32 7.12 -0.62 15.87
C TRP A 32 7.80 -0.97 17.20
N ASN A 33 8.91 -1.71 17.13
CA ASN A 33 9.66 -2.20 18.28
C ASN A 33 8.86 -3.03 19.29
N GLN A 34 7.71 -3.58 18.89
CA GLN A 34 6.96 -4.55 19.68
C GLN A 34 6.91 -5.90 18.97
N PRO A 35 6.84 -7.02 19.73
CA PRO A 35 6.48 -8.30 19.15
C PRO A 35 5.10 -8.24 18.48
N ASP A 36 4.91 -9.01 17.41
CA ASP A 36 3.60 -9.16 16.80
C ASP A 36 2.61 -9.76 17.81
N GLY A 37 1.40 -9.20 17.83
CA GLY A 37 0.29 -9.68 18.65
C GLY A 37 -0.64 -10.57 17.85
N THR A 38 -1.17 -11.62 18.49
CA THR A 38 -2.24 -12.45 17.95
C THR A 38 -3.45 -12.43 18.88
N ALA A 39 -4.66 -12.40 18.34
CA ALA A 39 -5.89 -12.50 19.13
C ALA A 39 -7.06 -13.06 18.33
N THR A 40 -8.07 -13.57 19.02
CA THR A 40 -9.36 -13.91 18.41
C THR A 40 -10.33 -12.74 18.60
N PHE A 41 -11.08 -12.39 17.55
CA PHE A 41 -12.14 -11.39 17.59
C PHE A 41 -13.48 -11.99 17.17
N ASN A 42 -14.56 -11.53 17.77
CA ASN A 42 -15.92 -11.73 17.25
C ASN A 42 -16.42 -10.37 16.75
N ILE A 43 -16.86 -10.30 15.50
CA ILE A 43 -17.35 -9.08 14.86
C ILE A 43 -18.79 -9.28 14.42
N ASP A 44 -19.66 -8.37 14.83
CA ASP A 44 -21.06 -8.29 14.43
C ASP A 44 -21.33 -6.96 13.71
N ILE A 45 -22.11 -7.02 12.63
CA ILE A 45 -22.61 -5.84 11.90
C ILE A 45 -24.14 -5.89 11.89
N ALA A 46 -24.79 -4.86 12.43
CA ALA A 46 -26.24 -4.71 12.46
C ALA A 46 -26.65 -3.35 11.88
N GLY A 47 -27.05 -3.33 10.60
CA GLY A 47 -27.23 -2.07 9.88
C GLY A 47 -25.87 -1.44 9.58
N ASP A 48 -25.67 -0.19 10.00
CA ASP A 48 -24.38 0.50 9.97
C ASP A 48 -23.56 0.28 11.25
N ALA A 49 -24.16 -0.22 12.33
CA ALA A 49 -23.46 -0.43 13.59
C ALA A 49 -22.52 -1.65 13.53
N VAL A 50 -21.30 -1.47 14.03
CA VAL A 50 -20.27 -2.50 14.16
C VAL A 50 -19.95 -2.69 15.64
N THR A 51 -19.98 -3.92 16.11
CA THR A 51 -19.44 -4.31 17.42
C THR A 51 -18.38 -5.37 17.22
N MET A 52 -17.25 -5.21 17.90
CA MET A 52 -16.17 -6.18 17.88
C MET A 52 -15.65 -6.42 19.29
N ASP A 53 -15.61 -7.68 19.69
CA ASP A 53 -15.10 -8.11 20.98
C ASP A 53 -13.82 -8.92 20.80
N ARG A 54 -12.76 -8.54 21.50
CA ARG A 54 -11.52 -9.31 21.55
C ARG A 54 -11.64 -10.41 22.60
N VAL A 55 -11.67 -11.66 22.16
CA VAL A 55 -12.09 -12.84 22.95
C VAL A 55 -10.91 -13.47 23.72
N ASP A 56 -9.72 -13.49 23.12
CA ASP A 56 -8.53 -14.13 23.71
C ASP A 56 -7.34 -13.16 23.68
N ASP A 57 -6.96 -12.59 24.83
CA ASP A 57 -5.72 -11.81 24.99
C ASP A 57 -4.87 -12.40 26.13
N PRO A 58 -4.10 -13.48 25.89
CA PRO A 58 -3.15 -13.99 26.86
C PRO A 58 -1.88 -13.14 26.83
N ASN A 59 -1.98 -11.83 27.10
CA ASN A 59 -0.80 -11.02 27.32
C ASN A 59 -0.39 -11.01 28.80
N SER A 60 0.91 -10.96 29.04
CA SER A 60 1.55 -10.99 30.36
C SER A 60 1.26 -9.75 31.25
N PHE A 61 0.35 -8.86 30.82
CA PHE A 61 0.06 -7.56 31.44
C PHE A 61 -1.34 -7.44 32.07
N GLY A 62 -2.18 -8.48 32.01
CA GLY A 62 -3.47 -8.51 32.74
C GLY A 62 -4.61 -7.73 32.07
N THR A 63 -4.51 -7.46 30.77
CA THR A 63 -5.57 -6.83 29.95
C THR A 63 -6.73 -7.81 29.78
N THR A 64 -7.95 -7.42 30.20
CA THR A 64 -9.04 -8.38 30.46
C THR A 64 -10.16 -8.39 29.42
N THR A 65 -10.26 -7.41 28.52
CA THR A 65 -11.14 -7.40 27.33
C THR A 65 -11.09 -6.00 26.70
N CYS A 66 -10.97 -5.91 25.38
CA CYS A 66 -11.21 -4.68 24.64
C CYS A 66 -12.52 -4.83 23.86
N ALA A 67 -13.42 -3.88 24.05
CA ALA A 67 -14.69 -3.79 23.32
C ALA A 67 -14.63 -2.63 22.34
N TYR A 68 -14.89 -2.93 21.08
CA TYR A 68 -14.85 -2.01 19.96
C TYR A 68 -16.27 -1.75 19.50
N GLN A 69 -16.61 -0.47 19.37
CA GLN A 69 -17.87 -0.01 18.79
C GLN A 69 -17.54 0.93 17.65
N GLY A 70 -18.19 0.75 16.51
CA GLY A 70 -18.01 1.61 15.35
C GLY A 70 -19.23 1.66 14.45
N SER A 71 -19.09 2.39 13.35
CA SER A 71 -20.08 2.39 12.28
C SER A 71 -19.41 2.28 10.91
N VAL A 72 -20.06 1.52 10.03
CA VAL A 72 -19.73 1.48 8.61
C VAL A 72 -20.09 2.83 7.98
N ARG A 73 -19.16 3.43 7.25
CA ARG A 73 -19.37 4.69 6.56
C ARG A 73 -20.20 4.49 5.29
N THR A 74 -20.55 5.59 4.65
CA THR A 74 -21.37 5.61 3.43
C THR A 74 -20.72 4.92 2.22
N ASP A 75 -19.39 4.71 2.25
CA ASP A 75 -18.67 3.92 1.23
C ASP A 75 -18.92 2.41 1.37
N GLY A 76 -19.54 1.97 2.46
CA GLY A 76 -19.87 0.56 2.72
C GLY A 76 -18.69 -0.31 3.14
N THR A 77 -17.47 0.23 3.20
CA THR A 77 -16.24 -0.54 3.45
C THR A 77 -15.38 0.06 4.55
N SER A 78 -15.44 1.37 4.78
CA SER A 78 -14.72 2.00 5.89
C SER A 78 -15.52 1.87 7.18
N VAL A 79 -14.84 1.56 8.28
CA VAL A 79 -15.39 1.55 9.64
C VAL A 79 -14.62 2.56 10.47
N VAL A 80 -15.32 3.31 11.31
CA VAL A 80 -14.70 4.14 12.35
C VAL A 80 -15.42 3.97 13.66
N GLY A 81 -14.68 4.09 14.76
CA GLY A 81 -15.26 3.85 16.05
C GLY A 81 -14.39 4.23 17.22
N THR A 82 -14.87 3.79 18.39
CA THR A 82 -14.15 3.88 19.64
C THR A 82 -13.93 2.50 20.26
N THR A 83 -12.77 2.32 20.88
CA THR A 83 -12.42 1.14 21.66
C THR A 83 -12.28 1.49 23.13
N ARG A 84 -12.67 0.56 24.00
CA ARG A 84 -12.48 0.63 25.45
C ARG A 84 -11.92 -0.68 25.94
N CYS A 85 -10.80 -0.61 26.64
CA CYS A 85 -10.11 -1.78 27.19
C CYS A 85 -10.19 -1.77 28.72
N GLN A 86 -10.34 -2.95 29.32
CA GLN A 86 -10.14 -3.12 30.76
C GLN A 86 -8.70 -3.55 31.05
N VAL A 87 -8.02 -2.79 31.91
CA VAL A 87 -6.66 -3.07 32.37
C VAL A 87 -6.70 -3.21 33.89
N ASN A 88 -6.44 -4.41 34.42
CA ASN A 88 -6.47 -4.67 35.87
C ASN A 88 -7.77 -4.19 36.56
N GLY A 89 -8.92 -4.37 35.91
CA GLY A 89 -10.24 -3.95 36.42
C GLY A 89 -10.56 -2.45 36.25
N VAL A 90 -9.68 -1.67 35.63
CA VAL A 90 -9.91 -0.25 35.31
C VAL A 90 -10.21 -0.10 33.82
N THR A 91 -11.34 0.54 33.49
CA THR A 91 -11.72 0.83 32.10
C THR A 91 -10.93 2.02 31.56
N SER A 92 -10.32 1.86 30.39
CA SER A 92 -9.60 2.91 29.68
C SER A 92 -10.52 4.05 29.23
N ILE A 93 -9.93 5.20 28.90
CA ILE A 93 -10.62 6.19 28.08
C ILE A 93 -10.97 5.58 26.72
N ALA A 94 -12.00 6.13 26.08
CA ALA A 94 -12.34 5.74 24.70
C ALA A 94 -11.20 6.20 23.78
N LEU A 95 -10.64 5.26 23.03
CA LEU A 95 -9.63 5.52 22.01
C LEU A 95 -10.25 5.34 20.63
N SER A 96 -9.76 6.07 19.63
CA SER A 96 -10.25 5.94 18.25
C SER A 96 -9.64 4.73 17.56
N TRP A 97 -10.44 4.06 16.72
CA TRP A 97 -9.95 3.06 15.79
C TRP A 97 -10.67 3.21 14.44
N SER A 98 -10.06 2.67 13.40
CA SER A 98 -10.64 2.56 12.07
C SER A 98 -10.37 1.19 11.48
N ALA A 99 -11.17 0.81 10.50
CA ALA A 99 -10.89 -0.36 9.68
C ALA A 99 -11.38 -0.19 8.24
N ILE A 100 -10.82 -1.01 7.36
CA ILE A 100 -11.29 -1.21 5.99
C ILE A 100 -11.74 -2.66 5.88
N ILE A 101 -13.00 -2.88 5.54
CA ILE A 101 -13.57 -4.19 5.24
C ILE A 101 -13.12 -4.58 3.84
N VAL A 102 -12.31 -5.62 3.74
CA VAL A 102 -11.75 -6.07 2.46
C VAL A 102 -12.48 -7.31 1.95
N CYS A 103 -12.95 -7.21 0.71
CA CYS A 103 -13.48 -8.32 -0.07
C CYS A 103 -12.37 -8.86 -0.98
N ASP A 104 -12.24 -10.18 -1.10
CA ASP A 104 -11.15 -10.82 -1.85
C ASP A 104 -11.56 -11.12 -3.30
N PRO A 105 -10.71 -10.80 -4.32
CA PRO A 105 -9.46 -10.04 -4.20
C PRO A 105 -9.70 -8.53 -4.24
N PRO A 106 -9.06 -7.73 -3.36
CA PRO A 106 -9.06 -6.28 -3.52
C PRO A 106 -8.20 -5.88 -4.72
N GLU A 107 -8.68 -4.89 -5.46
CA GLU A 107 -7.85 -4.14 -6.39
C GLU A 107 -6.84 -3.30 -5.59
N ILE A 108 -5.57 -3.40 -5.97
CA ILE A 108 -4.47 -2.64 -5.38
C ILE A 108 -3.77 -1.80 -6.44
N THR A 109 -2.94 -0.87 -6.02
CA THR A 109 -2.07 -0.10 -6.89
C THR A 109 -0.70 -0.77 -7.00
N TRP A 110 0.08 -0.41 -8.02
CA TRP A 110 1.46 -0.87 -8.18
C TRP A 110 2.40 -0.37 -7.07
N ASN A 111 1.95 0.52 -6.20
CA ASN A 111 2.71 0.99 -5.03
C ASN A 111 2.34 0.25 -3.74
N ASP A 112 1.29 -0.57 -3.75
CA ASP A 112 0.88 -1.27 -2.54
C ASP A 112 1.87 -2.38 -2.16
N THR A 113 2.09 -2.46 -0.86
CA THR A 113 3.10 -3.32 -0.24
C THR A 113 2.45 -4.29 0.74
N ALA A 114 3.21 -5.28 1.21
CA ALA A 114 2.74 -6.22 2.21
C ALA A 114 2.77 -5.65 3.65
N PHE A 115 3.10 -4.37 3.85
CA PHE A 115 3.26 -3.74 5.16
C PHE A 115 2.07 -3.92 6.10
N TRP A 116 0.85 -3.77 5.58
CA TRP A 116 -0.37 -3.96 6.38
C TRP A 116 -0.53 -5.40 6.86
N HIS A 117 0.05 -6.36 6.16
CA HIS A 117 -0.10 -7.80 6.40
C HIS A 117 1.07 -8.39 7.20
N ARG A 118 2.05 -7.57 7.61
CA ARG A 118 3.34 -8.01 8.20
C ARG A 118 3.22 -8.93 9.42
N ALA A 119 2.18 -8.76 10.24
CA ALA A 119 1.95 -9.59 11.41
C ALA A 119 1.37 -10.98 11.07
N ALA A 120 0.72 -11.12 9.90
CA ALA A 120 -0.01 -12.32 9.51
C ALA A 120 0.88 -13.40 8.87
N LYS A 121 2.05 -13.67 9.46
CA LYS A 121 3.03 -14.65 8.96
C LYS A 121 2.39 -16.05 8.78
N GLY A 122 2.72 -16.71 7.67
CA GLY A 122 2.15 -17.98 7.23
C GLY A 122 0.78 -17.88 6.56
N HIS A 123 0.18 -16.69 6.49
CA HIS A 123 -1.11 -16.48 5.79
C HIS A 123 -0.89 -16.00 4.37
N GLN A 124 -1.90 -16.26 3.54
CA GLN A 124 -1.92 -15.94 2.12
C GLN A 124 -2.97 -14.89 1.82
N PHE A 125 -2.64 -14.00 0.89
CA PHE A 125 -3.53 -12.93 0.44
C PHE A 125 -3.46 -12.86 -1.09
N THR A 126 -4.63 -12.75 -1.72
CA THR A 126 -4.74 -12.53 -3.17
C THR A 126 -5.11 -11.07 -3.41
N PHE A 127 -4.48 -10.47 -4.40
CA PHE A 127 -4.67 -9.08 -4.81
C PHE A 127 -4.92 -9.02 -6.31
N ASP A 128 -5.71 -8.06 -6.77
CA ASP A 128 -5.87 -7.76 -8.18
C ASP A 128 -4.97 -6.59 -8.57
N CYS A 129 -3.93 -6.87 -9.37
CA CYS A 129 -3.02 -5.87 -9.89
C CYS A 129 -3.58 -5.31 -11.20
N PRO A 130 -3.78 -3.98 -11.32
CA PRO A 130 -4.35 -3.40 -12.52
C PRO A 130 -3.41 -3.58 -13.72
N PHE A 131 -4.01 -3.65 -14.89
CA PHE A 131 -3.31 -3.60 -16.18
C PHE A 131 -2.57 -2.27 -16.37
N ASP A 132 -1.72 -2.17 -17.39
CA ASP A 132 -0.89 -0.99 -17.68
C ASP A 132 -0.02 -0.56 -16.49
N GLY A 133 0.58 -1.57 -15.87
CA GLY A 133 1.47 -1.42 -14.73
C GLY A 133 2.78 -0.71 -15.02
N PHE A 134 3.38 -0.21 -13.94
CA PHE A 134 4.68 0.43 -13.97
C PHE A 134 5.68 -0.26 -13.03
N ARG A 135 6.96 0.03 -13.23
CA ARG A 135 8.02 -0.48 -12.37
C ARG A 135 7.93 0.25 -11.03
N ALA A 136 7.70 -0.49 -9.95
CA ALA A 136 7.75 0.02 -8.59
C ALA A 136 8.92 -0.63 -7.83
N PRO A 137 9.36 -0.06 -6.69
CA PRO A 137 10.48 -0.59 -5.92
C PRO A 137 10.27 -2.04 -5.46
N VAL A 138 11.32 -2.86 -5.64
CA VAL A 138 11.37 -4.26 -5.22
C VAL A 138 12.72 -4.53 -4.58
N TRP A 139 12.73 -5.11 -3.39
CA TRP A 139 13.94 -5.55 -2.70
C TRP A 139 13.88 -7.04 -2.44
N GLY A 140 14.91 -7.76 -2.88
CA GLY A 140 14.97 -9.21 -2.79
C GLY A 140 14.52 -9.96 -4.03
N THR A 141 14.66 -11.27 -3.97
CA THR A 141 14.41 -12.18 -5.10
C THR A 141 13.85 -13.48 -4.54
N ASP A 142 12.70 -13.91 -5.07
CA ASP A 142 11.88 -15.03 -4.59
C ASP A 142 11.27 -14.81 -3.19
N ILE A 143 12.04 -14.21 -2.28
CA ILE A 143 11.61 -13.62 -1.02
C ILE A 143 11.86 -12.11 -1.12
N TYR A 144 10.79 -11.34 -0.97
CA TYR A 144 10.78 -9.88 -1.07
C TYR A 144 10.54 -9.24 0.29
N THR A 145 11.11 -8.07 0.55
CA THR A 145 10.82 -7.33 1.78
C THR A 145 9.34 -6.97 1.88
N GLU A 146 8.80 -6.84 3.09
CA GLU A 146 7.41 -6.39 3.29
C GLU A 146 7.10 -5.00 2.67
N GLY A 147 8.13 -4.18 2.47
CA GLY A 147 8.03 -2.87 1.81
C GLY A 147 8.12 -2.91 0.27
N SER A 148 8.33 -4.08 -0.35
CA SER A 148 8.35 -4.20 -1.81
C SER A 148 6.94 -4.08 -2.40
N SER A 149 6.83 -3.52 -3.61
CA SER A 149 5.59 -3.54 -4.38
C SER A 149 5.15 -4.98 -4.66
N ILE A 150 3.90 -5.31 -4.31
CA ILE A 150 3.33 -6.64 -4.54
C ILE A 150 3.26 -6.94 -6.04
N CYS A 151 2.74 -6.02 -6.84
CA CYS A 151 2.57 -6.20 -8.28
C CYS A 151 3.91 -6.26 -9.03
N ALA A 152 4.86 -5.36 -8.70
CA ALA A 152 6.18 -5.39 -9.33
C ALA A 152 6.99 -6.64 -8.92
N ALA A 153 6.87 -7.10 -7.67
CA ALA A 153 7.45 -8.36 -7.23
C ALA A 153 6.82 -9.56 -7.95
N ALA A 154 5.53 -9.52 -8.26
CA ALA A 154 4.85 -10.55 -9.04
C ALA A 154 5.31 -10.59 -10.49
N VAL A 155 5.53 -9.43 -11.14
CA VAL A 155 6.19 -9.38 -12.45
C VAL A 155 7.61 -9.91 -12.35
N HIS A 156 8.39 -9.47 -11.36
CA HIS A 156 9.76 -9.96 -11.14
C HIS A 156 9.80 -11.50 -10.97
N ALA A 157 8.84 -12.07 -10.24
CA ALA A 157 8.66 -13.51 -10.08
C ALA A 157 8.17 -14.22 -11.36
N GLY A 158 7.67 -13.48 -12.35
CA GLY A 158 7.12 -14.01 -13.60
C GLY A 158 5.68 -14.52 -13.46
N ALA A 159 4.97 -14.09 -12.42
CA ALA A 159 3.60 -14.51 -12.12
C ALA A 159 2.56 -13.75 -12.95
N ILE A 160 2.84 -12.49 -13.29
CA ILE A 160 2.05 -11.60 -14.15
C ILE A 160 2.98 -10.74 -15.02
N THR A 161 2.42 -9.93 -15.91
CA THR A 161 3.16 -8.94 -16.71
C THR A 161 2.75 -7.51 -16.32
N LEU A 162 3.61 -6.52 -16.64
CA LEU A 162 3.25 -5.09 -16.46
C LEU A 162 2.02 -4.72 -17.29
N GLU A 163 1.98 -5.15 -18.55
CA GLU A 163 0.90 -4.82 -19.49
C GLU A 163 -0.46 -5.34 -19.00
N ASN A 164 -0.54 -6.60 -18.58
CA ASN A 164 -1.82 -7.21 -18.29
C ASN A 164 -2.24 -7.11 -16.83
N GLY A 165 -1.30 -6.93 -15.90
CA GLY A 165 -1.57 -7.10 -14.47
C GLY A 165 -2.14 -8.50 -14.17
N GLY A 166 -3.08 -8.55 -13.24
CA GLY A 166 -3.87 -9.74 -12.90
C GLY A 166 -3.79 -10.14 -11.43
N LEU A 167 -4.40 -11.28 -11.12
CA LEU A 167 -4.48 -11.77 -9.75
C LEU A 167 -3.13 -12.28 -9.28
N VAL A 168 -2.69 -11.83 -8.11
CA VAL A 168 -1.43 -12.22 -7.47
C VAL A 168 -1.73 -12.74 -6.09
N THR A 169 -1.29 -13.97 -5.79
CA THR A 169 -1.34 -14.51 -4.43
C THR A 169 0.05 -14.48 -3.81
N ILE A 170 0.16 -13.88 -2.64
CA ILE A 170 1.39 -13.87 -1.82
C ILE A 170 1.20 -14.65 -0.52
N GLU A 171 2.30 -15.08 0.07
CA GLU A 171 2.39 -15.59 1.43
C GLU A 171 3.28 -14.68 2.27
N ILE A 172 2.83 -14.29 3.46
CA ILE A 172 3.62 -13.50 4.40
C ILE A 172 4.58 -14.41 5.16
N LEU A 173 5.84 -14.01 5.26
CA LEU A 173 6.93 -14.76 5.88
C LEU A 173 7.60 -13.94 6.99
N PRO A 174 8.35 -14.57 7.91
CA PRO A 174 9.27 -13.85 8.78
C PRO A 174 10.32 -13.05 7.99
N GLY A 175 10.78 -11.94 8.55
CA GLY A 175 11.88 -11.16 7.95
C GLY A 175 13.20 -11.93 7.89
N GLU A 176 13.93 -11.76 6.80
CA GLU A 176 15.26 -12.35 6.57
C GLU A 176 16.39 -11.35 6.90
N PRO A 177 17.61 -11.83 7.28
CA PRO A 177 18.75 -10.95 7.57
C PRO A 177 19.31 -10.25 6.32
N SER A 178 19.01 -10.77 5.13
CA SER A 178 19.44 -10.20 3.85
C SER A 178 18.56 -10.65 2.71
N TYR A 179 18.35 -9.75 1.75
CA TYR A 179 17.53 -9.97 0.56
C TYR A 179 18.39 -9.71 -0.68
N PRO A 180 18.89 -10.76 -1.37
CA PRO A 180 19.66 -10.58 -2.59
C PRO A 180 18.78 -10.02 -3.72
N GLY A 181 19.23 -8.95 -4.36
CA GLY A 181 18.59 -8.39 -5.55
C GLY A 181 18.97 -9.14 -6.83
N SER A 182 18.11 -9.10 -7.84
CA SER A 182 18.40 -9.63 -9.18
C SER A 182 17.57 -8.92 -10.26
N ALA A 183 17.83 -9.21 -11.53
CA ALA A 183 17.01 -8.74 -12.64
C ALA A 183 16.29 -9.93 -13.29
N ARG A 184 14.95 -9.92 -13.28
CA ARG A 184 14.10 -10.98 -13.84
C ARG A 184 12.85 -10.38 -14.46
N ASN A 185 12.41 -10.93 -15.59
CA ASN A 185 11.14 -10.56 -16.25
C ASN A 185 10.98 -9.06 -16.48
N GLY A 186 12.10 -8.40 -16.80
CA GLY A 186 12.14 -6.96 -17.02
C GLY A 186 12.18 -6.13 -15.74
N ILE A 187 11.96 -6.65 -14.53
CA ILE A 187 12.11 -5.90 -13.27
C ILE A 187 13.52 -6.10 -12.70
N THR A 188 14.11 -5.04 -12.17
CA THR A 188 15.34 -5.10 -11.36
C THR A 188 14.95 -4.91 -9.91
N SER A 189 15.31 -5.86 -9.05
CA SER A 189 15.18 -5.77 -7.60
C SER A 189 16.53 -5.43 -6.96
N ASP A 190 16.48 -4.61 -5.92
CA ASP A 190 17.67 -4.19 -5.18
C ASP A 190 18.04 -5.17 -4.07
N THR A 191 19.33 -5.22 -3.75
CA THR A 191 19.81 -5.94 -2.57
C THR A 191 19.52 -5.10 -1.33
N PHE A 192 19.00 -5.72 -0.29
CA PHE A 192 18.72 -5.05 0.98
C PHE A 192 19.28 -5.84 2.16
N THR A 193 19.99 -5.12 3.04
CA THR A 193 20.60 -5.67 4.25
C THR A 193 20.45 -4.67 5.39
N THR A 194 19.50 -4.90 6.30
CA THR A 194 19.40 -4.17 7.58
C THR A 194 18.69 -5.05 8.61
N PRO A 195 18.77 -4.73 9.91
CA PRO A 195 17.61 -4.92 10.78
C PRO A 195 16.60 -3.85 10.36
N GLY A 196 15.45 -4.22 9.78
CA GLY A 196 14.50 -3.19 9.31
C GLY A 196 13.13 -3.70 8.94
N PHE A 197 13.04 -4.90 8.35
CA PHE A 197 11.75 -5.52 8.05
C PHE A 197 11.53 -6.75 8.90
N ASN A 198 10.41 -6.78 9.63
CA ASN A 198 10.06 -7.88 10.52
C ASN A 198 9.27 -8.97 9.80
N ALA A 199 8.82 -8.71 8.58
CA ALA A 199 8.25 -9.68 7.67
C ALA A 199 8.84 -9.56 6.25
N SER A 200 8.56 -10.59 5.47
CA SER A 200 8.81 -10.68 4.05
C SER A 200 7.53 -11.20 3.38
N PHE A 201 7.53 -11.27 2.06
CA PHE A 201 6.55 -12.07 1.35
C PHE A 201 7.20 -12.82 0.19
N ARG A 202 6.54 -13.88 -0.25
CA ARG A 202 6.84 -14.55 -1.52
C ARG A 202 5.59 -14.62 -2.38
N VAL A 203 5.78 -14.58 -3.69
CA VAL A 203 4.70 -14.77 -4.66
C VAL A 203 4.51 -16.27 -4.86
N ILE A 204 3.29 -16.76 -4.64
CA ILE A 204 2.94 -18.20 -4.71
C ILE A 204 1.91 -18.53 -5.81
N GLY A 205 1.29 -17.50 -6.40
CA GLY A 205 0.34 -17.66 -7.49
C GLY A 205 0.21 -16.38 -8.33
N GLY A 206 -0.09 -16.55 -9.61
CA GLY A 206 -0.36 -15.48 -10.56
C GLY A 206 -1.35 -15.92 -11.63
N GLN A 207 -2.33 -15.08 -11.95
CA GLN A 207 -3.21 -15.24 -13.10
C GLN A 207 -3.16 -13.97 -13.93
N ASP A 208 -2.34 -13.99 -14.98
CA ASP A 208 -2.22 -12.91 -15.94
C ASP A 208 -3.56 -12.73 -16.68
N SER A 209 -4.14 -11.52 -16.60
CA SER A 209 -5.44 -11.19 -17.20
C SER A 209 -5.46 -11.29 -18.74
N GLY A 210 -4.30 -11.21 -19.38
CA GLY A 210 -4.12 -11.42 -20.82
C GLY A 210 -3.87 -12.88 -21.22
N SER A 211 -3.61 -13.79 -20.26
CA SER A 211 -3.42 -15.22 -20.49
C SER A 211 -4.73 -16.02 -20.53
N THR A 212 -5.80 -15.45 -21.09
CA THR A 212 -7.04 -16.19 -21.34
C THR A 212 -7.03 -16.85 -22.72
N THR A 213 -6.34 -17.99 -22.87
CA THR A 213 -6.80 -19.02 -23.81
C THR A 213 -8.00 -19.75 -23.20
N LEU A 214 -9.11 -19.04 -23.03
CA LEU A 214 -10.39 -19.66 -22.71
C LEU A 214 -10.96 -20.22 -24.02
N ASN A 215 -10.87 -21.54 -24.19
CA ASN A 215 -11.71 -22.32 -25.10
C ASN A 215 -13.18 -22.28 -24.60
N ALA A 216 -13.77 -21.09 -24.54
CA ALA A 216 -15.18 -20.91 -24.22
C ALA A 216 -15.96 -20.91 -25.55
N THR A 217 -16.74 -21.97 -25.76
CA THR A 217 -17.72 -22.05 -26.84
C THR A 217 -18.71 -20.89 -26.68
N ILE A 218 -18.59 -19.90 -27.56
CA ILE A 218 -19.37 -18.66 -27.52
C ILE A 218 -20.82 -18.99 -27.86
N THR A 219 -21.74 -18.79 -26.92
CA THR A 219 -23.13 -18.48 -27.25
C THR A 219 -23.33 -16.97 -27.15
N PRO A 220 -23.68 -16.28 -28.25
CA PRO A 220 -23.79 -14.83 -28.26
C PRO A 220 -25.10 -14.44 -27.59
N ASN A 221 -25.02 -13.80 -26.42
CA ASN A 221 -25.99 -12.80 -25.93
C ASN A 221 -25.53 -12.28 -24.57
N SER A 222 -24.66 -11.27 -24.58
CA SER A 222 -24.53 -10.30 -23.49
C SER A 222 -24.08 -8.95 -24.07
N PRO A 223 -24.55 -7.84 -23.51
CA PRO A 223 -24.41 -6.51 -24.10
C PRO A 223 -22.97 -6.00 -24.03
N ILE A 224 -22.59 -5.32 -25.11
CA ILE A 224 -21.27 -4.75 -25.35
C ILE A 224 -21.09 -3.54 -24.42
N VAL A 225 -20.12 -3.60 -23.51
CA VAL A 225 -19.61 -2.41 -22.80
C VAL A 225 -18.67 -1.67 -23.77
N PRO A 226 -18.80 -0.34 -23.94
CA PRO A 226 -17.97 0.41 -24.87
C PRO A 226 -16.50 0.40 -24.40
N THR A 227 -15.61 -0.06 -25.28
CA THR A 227 -14.16 0.00 -25.12
C THR A 227 -13.70 1.46 -25.14
N ILE A 228 -12.95 1.85 -24.11
CA ILE A 228 -12.26 3.14 -24.04
C ILE A 228 -11.14 3.14 -25.09
N ASP A 229 -11.09 4.19 -25.92
CA ASP A 229 -10.12 4.38 -26.99
C ASP A 229 -8.74 4.74 -26.38
N ALA A 230 -7.81 3.78 -26.40
CA ALA A 230 -6.45 3.90 -25.84
C ALA A 230 -5.53 4.87 -26.60
N THR A 231 -6.05 5.69 -27.51
CA THR A 231 -5.22 6.55 -28.38
C THR A 231 -5.01 7.99 -27.89
N THR A 232 -5.48 8.36 -26.68
CA THR A 232 -5.35 9.76 -26.18
C THR A 232 -4.82 9.93 -24.75
N ALA A 233 -4.44 8.87 -24.04
CA ALA A 233 -3.70 9.01 -22.78
C ALA A 233 -2.23 9.36 -23.09
N ALA A 234 -1.74 10.48 -22.55
CA ALA A 234 -0.31 10.81 -22.62
C ALA A 234 0.50 9.71 -21.91
N SER A 235 1.49 9.14 -22.59
CA SER A 235 2.36 8.11 -22.01
C SER A 235 3.23 8.68 -20.89
N TRP A 236 3.53 7.87 -19.86
CA TRP A 236 4.46 8.21 -18.76
C TRP A 236 5.76 8.88 -19.24
N ALA A 237 6.24 8.49 -20.42
CA ALA A 237 7.42 9.05 -21.08
C ALA A 237 7.40 10.58 -21.24
N ASN A 238 6.22 11.21 -21.27
CA ASN A 238 6.09 12.66 -21.37
C ASN A 238 6.49 13.37 -20.05
N PHE A 239 6.29 12.73 -18.90
CA PHE A 239 6.66 13.29 -17.59
C PHE A 239 8.14 13.12 -17.25
N MET A 240 8.78 12.07 -17.78
CA MET A 240 10.17 11.71 -17.48
C MET A 240 11.17 12.83 -17.81
N GLY A 241 12.40 12.71 -17.31
CA GLY A 241 13.52 13.56 -17.71
C GLY A 241 13.95 14.54 -16.62
N LYS A 242 14.81 15.50 -17.00
CA LYS A 242 15.41 16.44 -16.04
C LYS A 242 14.58 17.70 -15.92
N TRP A 243 14.29 18.08 -14.69
CA TRP A 243 13.46 19.23 -14.36
C TRP A 243 14.22 20.19 -13.45
N ASN A 244 14.20 21.47 -13.80
CA ASN A 244 14.63 22.54 -12.92
C ASN A 244 13.44 22.97 -12.08
N THR A 245 13.44 22.68 -10.77
CA THR A 245 12.32 22.98 -9.88
C THR A 245 12.63 24.08 -8.89
N SER A 246 11.61 24.59 -8.19
CA SER A 246 11.79 25.55 -7.10
C SER A 246 12.61 25.01 -5.92
N TYR A 247 12.83 23.70 -5.85
CA TYR A 247 13.64 23.01 -4.82
C TYR A 247 14.91 22.40 -5.41
N GLY A 248 15.29 22.79 -6.62
CA GLY A 248 16.50 22.36 -7.31
C GLY A 248 16.24 21.39 -8.45
N VAL A 249 17.33 20.89 -9.03
CA VAL A 249 17.25 19.98 -10.16
C VAL A 249 16.85 18.59 -9.68
N MET A 250 15.90 17.99 -10.37
CA MET A 250 15.49 16.61 -10.18
C MET A 250 15.50 15.88 -11.53
N GLU A 251 15.55 14.56 -11.47
CA GLU A 251 15.37 13.70 -12.64
C GLU A 251 14.24 12.72 -12.33
N LEU A 252 13.16 12.77 -13.12
CA LEU A 252 12.05 11.83 -13.01
C LEU A 252 12.35 10.61 -13.89
N GLY A 253 12.54 9.47 -13.23
CA GLY A 253 12.84 8.20 -13.87
C GLY A 253 11.63 7.54 -14.51
N SER A 254 11.89 6.49 -15.29
CA SER A 254 10.85 5.62 -15.86
C SER A 254 10.15 4.75 -14.82
N ASP A 255 10.64 4.73 -13.59
CA ASP A 255 10.15 4.01 -12.41
C ASP A 255 9.23 4.86 -11.51
N GLY A 256 8.89 6.08 -11.92
CA GLY A 256 8.09 6.96 -11.07
C GLY A 256 8.87 7.56 -9.91
N VAL A 257 10.18 7.30 -9.80
CA VAL A 257 11.00 7.80 -8.71
C VAL A 257 11.83 8.98 -9.20
N ALA A 258 11.90 10.02 -8.37
CA ALA A 258 12.83 11.11 -8.57
C ALA A 258 13.63 11.36 -7.29
N THR A 259 14.92 11.63 -7.45
CA THR A 259 15.72 12.19 -6.36
C THR A 259 15.64 13.71 -6.40
N TYR A 260 15.53 14.34 -5.24
CA TYR A 260 15.59 15.79 -5.12
C TYR A 260 16.54 16.22 -3.99
N PRO A 261 17.07 17.45 -4.05
CA PRO A 261 17.88 18.00 -2.98
C PRO A 261 16.97 18.27 -1.76
N GLY A 262 17.05 17.39 -0.76
CA GLY A 262 16.44 17.64 0.55
C GLY A 262 17.21 18.72 1.34
N PRO A 263 16.67 19.15 2.50
CA PRO A 263 17.36 20.09 3.40
C PRO A 263 18.70 19.53 3.93
N GLU A 264 18.88 18.20 3.90
CA GLU A 264 20.14 17.54 4.19
C GLU A 264 20.87 17.16 2.89
N ALA A 265 21.91 17.92 2.53
CA ALA A 265 22.63 17.77 1.27
C ALA A 265 23.41 16.43 1.11
N THR A 266 23.49 15.62 2.16
CA THR A 266 24.28 14.37 2.20
C THR A 266 23.44 13.10 2.04
N ILE A 267 22.11 13.18 2.06
CA ILE A 267 21.23 12.02 1.91
C ILE A 267 20.19 12.32 0.82
N PRO A 268 20.07 11.49 -0.23
CA PRO A 268 19.11 11.72 -1.29
C PRO A 268 17.68 11.61 -0.73
N SER A 269 16.87 12.63 -1.00
CA SER A 269 15.44 12.57 -0.75
C SER A 269 14.75 12.03 -1.99
N HIS A 270 13.69 11.24 -1.80
CA HIS A 270 13.00 10.56 -2.88
C HIS A 270 11.58 11.09 -3.03
N MET A 271 11.13 11.18 -4.28
CA MET A 271 9.74 11.42 -4.62
C MET A 271 9.24 10.21 -5.39
N TYR A 272 8.03 9.77 -5.08
CA TYR A 272 7.36 8.64 -5.70
C TYR A 272 6.11 9.17 -6.36
N PHE A 273 5.99 9.00 -7.66
CA PHE A 273 4.92 9.53 -8.48
C PHE A 273 4.06 8.43 -9.09
N GLN A 274 2.80 8.77 -9.34
CA GLN A 274 1.84 8.01 -10.12
C GLN A 274 1.12 8.96 -11.09
N GLN A 275 0.73 8.45 -12.26
CA GLN A 275 -0.06 9.22 -13.21
C GLN A 275 -1.53 9.22 -12.80
N GLU A 276 -2.13 10.40 -12.66
CA GLU A 276 -3.58 10.53 -12.42
C GLU A 276 -4.35 10.66 -13.73
N ASP A 277 -3.82 11.45 -14.67
CA ASP A 277 -4.41 11.68 -15.97
C ASP A 277 -3.34 12.04 -17.01
N SER A 278 -3.74 12.49 -18.20
CA SER A 278 -2.82 12.80 -19.29
C SER A 278 -1.84 13.94 -18.98
N HIS A 279 -2.10 14.81 -18.00
CA HIS A 279 -1.22 15.94 -17.67
C HIS A 279 -1.00 16.10 -16.17
N THR A 280 -1.44 15.15 -15.35
CA THR A 280 -1.34 15.25 -13.90
C THR A 280 -0.68 13.99 -13.33
N ILE A 281 0.30 14.20 -12.46
CA ILE A 281 0.89 13.15 -11.62
C ILE A 281 0.72 13.54 -10.16
N SER A 282 0.62 12.57 -9.27
CA SER A 282 0.60 12.80 -7.82
C SER A 282 1.47 11.77 -7.12
N GLY A 283 1.58 11.87 -5.80
CA GLY A 283 2.27 10.85 -5.01
C GLY A 283 2.83 11.42 -3.71
N TYR A 284 4.06 11.05 -3.37
CA TYR A 284 4.67 11.40 -2.10
C TYR A 284 6.12 11.86 -2.22
N TRP A 285 6.50 12.87 -1.45
CA TRP A 285 7.90 13.15 -1.15
C TRP A 285 8.28 12.49 0.18
N VAL A 286 9.52 12.03 0.29
CA VAL A 286 10.06 11.31 1.46
C VAL A 286 11.49 11.76 1.72
N GLN A 287 11.78 12.10 2.97
CA GLN A 287 13.08 12.63 3.42
C GLN A 287 13.61 11.82 4.62
N PRO A 288 14.92 11.82 4.88
CA PRO A 288 15.47 11.29 6.13
C PRO A 288 15.11 12.14 7.36
N GLY A 289 14.78 13.42 7.15
CA GLY A 289 14.46 14.37 8.20
C GLY A 289 13.68 15.56 7.64
N SER A 290 12.73 16.09 8.42
CA SER A 290 11.97 17.29 8.10
C SER A 290 11.49 17.99 9.38
N SER A 291 10.97 19.21 9.26
CA SER A 291 10.42 19.97 10.40
C SER A 291 9.12 19.38 10.94
N VAL A 292 8.45 18.54 10.16
CA VAL A 292 7.20 17.85 10.53
C VAL A 292 7.41 16.34 10.44
N ASN A 293 7.22 15.66 11.57
CA ASN A 293 7.16 14.20 11.65
C ASN A 293 5.68 13.78 11.57
N CYS A 294 5.36 12.85 10.69
CA CYS A 294 4.00 12.44 10.38
C CYS A 294 3.41 11.44 11.37
N GLY A 295 4.21 10.89 12.29
CA GLY A 295 3.77 9.85 13.23
C GLY A 295 3.47 8.50 12.58
N SER A 296 3.36 8.45 11.26
CA SER A 296 3.29 7.25 10.44
C SER A 296 4.46 7.22 9.46
N GLU A 297 5.00 6.02 9.26
CA GLU A 297 6.11 5.79 8.34
C GLU A 297 5.58 5.58 6.93
N ARG A 298 6.28 6.12 5.94
CA ARG A 298 6.06 5.86 4.52
C ARG A 298 7.41 5.74 3.82
N TYR A 299 7.62 4.65 3.09
CA TYR A 299 8.86 4.35 2.37
C TYR A 299 10.12 4.48 3.25
N GLY A 300 10.09 3.95 4.48
CA GLY A 300 11.25 3.94 5.37
C GLY A 300 11.47 5.23 6.18
N SER A 301 10.54 6.19 6.15
CA SER A 301 10.66 7.44 6.92
C SER A 301 9.34 7.98 7.46
N ASN A 302 9.40 8.61 8.64
CA ASN A 302 8.29 9.38 9.21
C ASN A 302 8.22 10.83 8.69
N TYR A 303 9.11 11.21 7.76
CA TYR A 303 9.19 12.55 7.19
C TYR A 303 8.81 12.49 5.72
N TRP A 304 7.51 12.65 5.47
CA TRP A 304 6.96 12.54 4.13
C TRP A 304 5.76 13.48 3.97
N GLY A 305 5.26 13.58 2.74
CA GLY A 305 3.99 14.27 2.48
C GLY A 305 3.52 14.12 1.05
N ARG A 306 2.33 14.63 0.74
CA ARG A 306 1.69 14.45 -0.57
C ARG A 306 2.20 15.46 -1.59
N ILE A 307 2.17 15.08 -2.87
CA ILE A 307 2.43 15.96 -4.02
C ILE A 307 1.38 15.75 -5.10
N ARG A 308 1.13 16.81 -5.87
CA ARG A 308 0.28 16.76 -7.07
C ARG A 308 0.72 17.81 -8.08
N TRP A 309 1.18 17.38 -9.24
CA TRP A 309 1.81 18.22 -10.26
C TRP A 309 1.03 18.16 -11.56
N LYS A 310 0.73 19.34 -12.11
CA LYS A 310 0.02 19.50 -13.36
C LYS A 310 0.93 20.11 -14.42
N PHE A 311 1.09 19.42 -15.53
CA PHE A 311 1.94 19.77 -16.65
C PHE A 311 1.16 20.61 -17.67
N ASP A 312 1.88 21.48 -18.37
CA ASP A 312 1.36 22.16 -19.55
C ASP A 312 1.24 21.21 -20.76
N GLU A 313 0.55 21.66 -21.81
CA GLU A 313 0.23 20.83 -22.98
C GLU A 313 1.46 20.21 -23.67
N ASN A 314 2.64 20.84 -23.52
CA ASN A 314 3.88 20.41 -24.16
C ASN A 314 4.85 19.70 -23.21
N PHE A 315 4.48 19.49 -21.95
CA PHE A 315 5.37 18.98 -20.90
C PHE A 315 6.67 19.79 -20.81
N ALA A 316 6.61 21.10 -21.03
CA ALA A 316 7.73 22.02 -20.90
C ALA A 316 7.79 22.61 -19.48
N LYS A 317 6.65 22.68 -18.80
CA LYS A 317 6.51 23.20 -17.43
C LYS A 317 5.46 22.40 -16.65
N PHE A 318 5.63 22.34 -15.34
CA PHE A 318 4.54 21.99 -14.43
C PHE A 318 4.34 23.04 -13.33
N ASP A 319 3.10 23.13 -12.87
CA ASP A 319 2.72 23.80 -11.63
C ASP A 319 2.30 22.71 -10.64
N GLY A 320 3.09 22.56 -9.57
CA GLY A 320 2.93 21.51 -8.58
C GLY A 320 2.61 22.03 -7.20
N LEU A 321 1.93 21.18 -6.44
CA LEU A 321 1.58 21.39 -5.05
C LEU A 321 2.17 20.28 -4.18
N TRP A 322 2.43 20.59 -2.91
CA TRP A 322 2.86 19.65 -1.89
C TRP A 322 2.27 19.96 -0.51
N SER A 323 2.28 18.98 0.39
CA SER A 323 1.89 19.13 1.80
C SER A 323 2.74 18.24 2.69
N TYR A 324 2.61 18.40 4.02
CA TYR A 324 3.13 17.42 4.97
C TYR A 324 2.10 16.33 5.24
N CYS A 325 2.57 15.10 5.36
CA CYS A 325 1.77 13.95 5.78
C CYS A 325 0.52 13.81 4.89
N GLU A 326 -0.64 13.54 5.50
CA GLU A 326 -1.91 13.35 4.78
C GLU A 326 -2.63 14.66 4.39
N ALA A 327 -2.10 15.84 4.75
CA ALA A 327 -2.77 17.10 4.45
C ALA A 327 -2.96 17.31 2.94
N GLU A 328 -3.97 18.08 2.55
CA GLU A 328 -4.17 18.41 1.14
C GLU A 328 -3.00 19.27 0.60
N PRO A 329 -2.48 18.99 -0.60
CA PRO A 329 -1.40 19.78 -1.19
C PRO A 329 -1.75 21.25 -1.40
N GLU A 330 -1.02 22.15 -0.73
CA GLU A 330 -1.22 23.61 -0.82
C GLU A 330 0.10 24.38 -1.05
N GLY A 331 1.24 23.80 -0.66
CA GLY A 331 2.56 24.42 -0.84
C GLY A 331 2.99 24.38 -2.30
N TYR A 332 3.50 25.48 -2.84
CA TYR A 332 3.93 25.53 -4.24
C TYR A 332 5.24 24.78 -4.49
N TRP A 333 5.28 24.01 -5.57
CA TRP A 333 6.47 23.37 -6.14
C TRP A 333 6.36 23.38 -7.67
N GLY A 334 7.00 24.35 -8.33
CA GLY A 334 6.98 24.47 -9.79
C GLY A 334 8.26 23.92 -10.43
N GLY A 335 8.20 23.60 -11.73
CA GLY A 335 9.39 23.24 -12.49
C GLY A 335 9.28 23.40 -14.00
N THR A 336 10.43 23.54 -14.66
CA THR A 336 10.56 23.61 -16.12
C THR A 336 11.52 22.54 -16.62
N ARG A 337 11.24 21.95 -17.78
CA ARG A 337 12.06 20.89 -18.35
C ARG A 337 13.43 21.42 -18.78
N ILE A 338 14.47 20.62 -18.55
CA ILE A 338 15.86 20.91 -18.94
C ILE A 338 16.23 20.13 -20.20
N SER A 339 15.89 18.84 -20.25
CA SER A 339 16.22 17.92 -21.34
C SER A 339 15.35 16.67 -21.31
#